data_AF-A0A3R5WCX1-F1
#
_entry.id   AF-A0A3R5WCX1-F1
#
_cell.length_a   1.000
_cell.length_b   1.000
_cell.length_c   1.000
_cell.angle_alpha   90.00
_cell.angle_beta   90.00
_cell.angle_gamma   90.00
#
_symmetry.space_group_name_H-M   'P 1'
#
loop_
_entity.id
_entity.type
_entity.pdbx_description
1 polymer ?
#
loop_
_entity_poly.entity_id
_entity_poly.type
_entity_poly.pdbx_seq_one_letter_code
_entity_poly.pdbx_strand_id
1 'polypeptide(L)' 'MIYRKCRICGCSLDPGEGNMCEECRDEQYMKQQQEKAVKYMVLSTDFKQMEMEEFLNGSA' A
#
# COMPACT_ATOMS: atom_id res chain seq x y z
N MET A 1 -23.06 22.75 14.05
CA MET A 1 -22.25 21.92 13.14
C MET A 1 -22.07 20.55 13.77
N ILE A 2 -22.39 19.46 13.07
CA ILE A 2 -22.07 18.10 13.53
C ILE A 2 -20.65 17.82 13.04
N TYR A 3 -19.66 17.87 13.94
CA TYR A 3 -18.30 17.48 13.60
C TYR A 3 -18.25 15.96 13.50
N ARG A 4 -18.20 15.45 12.27
CA ARG A 4 -17.99 14.02 12.03
C ARG A 4 -16.53 13.69 12.35
N LYS A 5 -16.30 12.47 12.83
CA LYS A 5 -14.97 11.97 13.15
C LYS A 5 -14.60 10.79 12.27
N CYS A 6 -13.33 10.69 11.90
CA CYS A 6 -12.80 9.55 11.19
C CYS A 6 -12.98 8.29 12.05
N ARG A 7 -13.54 7.22 11.47
CA ARG A 7 -13.74 5.96 12.20
C ARG A 7 -12.45 5.23 12.58
N ILE A 8 -11.31 5.62 12.00
CA ILE A 8 -10.02 4.95 12.18
C ILE A 8 -9.17 5.70 13.21
N CYS A 9 -8.84 6.97 12.95
CA CYS A 9 -7.96 7.76 13.81
C CYS A 9 -8.69 8.74 14.73
N GLY A 10 -10.01 8.95 14.53
CA GLY A 10 -10.81 9.85 15.36
C GLY A 10 -10.62 11.35 15.10
N CYS A 11 -9.84 11.74 14.10
CA CYS A 11 -9.70 13.14 13.69
C CYS A 11 -11.04 13.72 13.22
N SER A 12 -11.16 15.05 13.26
CA SER A 12 -12.29 15.75 12.65
C SER A 12 -12.26 15.57 11.14
N LEU A 13 -13.42 15.26 10.56
CA LEU A 13 -13.58 15.16 9.11
C LEU A 13 -13.97 16.50 8.51
N ASP A 14 -13.38 16.82 7.37
CA ASP A 14 -13.69 18.00 6.59
C ASP A 14 -15.05 17.86 5.87
N PRO A 15 -15.73 18.97 5.55
CA PRO A 15 -16.95 18.93 4.76
C PRO A 15 -16.72 18.25 3.40
N GLY A 16 -17.38 17.10 3.18
CA GLY A 16 -17.21 16.29 1.98
C GLY A 16 -16.45 14.99 2.22
N GLU A 17 -15.66 14.91 3.30
CA GLU A 17 -15.12 13.64 3.76
C GLU A 17 -16.25 12.76 4.33
N GLY A 18 -16.31 11.51 3.89
CA GLY A 18 -17.39 10.57 4.22
C GLY A 18 -17.38 10.14 5.70
N ASN A 19 -16.81 8.97 5.97
CA ASN A 19 -16.64 8.41 7.33
C ASN A 19 -15.17 8.16 7.70
N MET A 20 -14.25 8.58 6.85
CA MET A 20 -12.81 8.33 6.95
C MET A 20 -12.07 9.49 6.29
N CYS A 21 -11.02 9.96 6.96
CA CYS A 21 -10.19 11.05 6.44
C CYS A 21 -9.37 10.60 5.23
N GLU A 22 -8.88 11.55 4.46
CA GLU A 22 -8.01 11.30 3.31
C GLU A 22 -6.77 10.50 3.69
N GLU A 23 -6.06 10.85 4.76
CA GLU A 23 -4.84 10.16 5.19
C GLU A 23 -5.06 8.65 5.43
N CYS A 24 -6.10 8.29 6.19
CA CYS A 24 -6.44 6.88 6.41
C CYS A 24 -6.91 6.17 5.13
N ARG A 25 -7.49 6.91 4.18
CA ARG A 25 -7.88 6.35 2.87
C ARG A 25 -6.66 6.03 2.04
N ASP A 26 -5.69 6.93 1.99
CA ASP A 26 -4.46 6.77 1.24
C ASP A 26 -3.62 5.64 1.81
N GLU A 27 -3.51 5.53 3.13
CA GLU A 27 -2.85 4.39 3.78
C GLU A 27 -3.48 3.05 3.40
N GLN A 28 -4.82 2.96 3.41
CA GLN A 28 -5.52 1.73 2.99
C GLN A 28 -5.28 1.43 1.51
N TYR A 29 -5.29 2.44 0.65
CA TYR A 29 -5.00 2.29 -0.77
C TYR A 29 -3.57 1.78 -0.97
N MET A 30 -2.57 2.38 -0.31
CA MET A 30 -1.17 1.94 -0.37
C MET A 30 -1.00 0.50 0.10
N LYS A 31 -1.62 0.11 1.22
CA LYS A 31 -1.61 -1.29 1.70
C LYS A 31 -2.21 -2.24 0.66
N GLN A 32 -3.35 -1.90 0.07
CA GLN A 32 -3.95 -2.71 -1.00
C GLN A 32 -3.03 -2.83 -2.22
N GLN A 33 -2.31 -1.78 -2.61
CA GLN A 33 -1.36 -1.85 -3.71
C GLN A 33 -0.17 -2.75 -3.39
N GLN A 34 0.36 -2.68 -2.17
CA GLN A 34 1.43 -3.58 -1.70
C GLN A 34 0.98 -5.04 -1.71
N GLU A 35 -0.21 -5.33 -1.18
CA GLU A 35 -0.80 -6.68 -1.20
C GLU A 35 -1.00 -7.20 -2.63
N LYS A 36 -1.48 -6.34 -3.54
CA LYS A 36 -1.60 -6.68 -4.97
C LYS A 36 -0.24 -6.97 -5.59
N ALA A 37 0.77 -6.15 -5.34
CA ALA A 37 2.11 -6.34 -5.89
C ALA A 37 2.71 -7.68 -5.46
N VAL A 38 2.62 -8.02 -4.16
CA VAL A 38 3.07 -9.32 -3.65
C VAL A 38 2.29 -10.47 -4.30
N LYS A 39 0.96 -10.33 -4.40
CA LYS A 39 0.13 -11.33 -5.05
C LYS A 39 0.52 -11.55 -6.51
N TYR A 40 0.82 -10.48 -7.24
CA TYR A 40 1.28 -10.58 -8.63
C TYR A 40 2.67 -11.23 -8.74
N MET A 41 3.61 -10.92 -7.84
CA MET A 41 4.90 -11.60 -7.81
C MET A 41 4.76 -13.11 -7.59
N VAL A 42 3.94 -13.52 -6.62
CA VAL A 42 3.72 -14.94 -6.31
C VAL A 42 3.06 -15.69 -7.47
N LEU A 43 2.15 -15.04 -8.19
CA LEU A 43 1.45 -15.63 -9.33
C LEU A 43 2.22 -15.47 -10.65
N SER A 44 3.32 -14.72 -10.67
CA SER A 44 4.07 -14.49 -11.89
C SER A 44 4.70 -15.80 -12.34
N THR A 45 4.33 -16.22 -13.55
CA THR A 45 5.01 -17.33 -14.26
C THR A 45 6.17 -16.82 -15.12
N ASP A 46 6.25 -15.50 -15.31
CA ASP A 46 7.36 -14.84 -15.99
C ASP A 46 8.35 -14.35 -14.93
N PHE A 47 9.37 -15.16 -14.69
CA PHE A 47 10.49 -14.81 -13.83
C PHE A 47 11.79 -15.32 -14.45
N LYS A 48 12.84 -14.49 -14.36
CA LYS A 48 14.20 -14.90 -14.65
C LYS A 48 14.87 -15.25 -13.33
N GLN A 49 15.29 -16.50 -13.17
CA GLN A 49 16.15 -16.88 -12.05
C GLN A 49 17.49 -16.14 -12.19
N MET A 50 17.93 -15.50 -11.12
CA MET A 50 19.23 -14.83 -11.08
C MET A 50 20.34 -15.88 -11.10
N GLU A 51 21.38 -15.66 -11.89
CA GLU A 51 22.56 -16.53 -11.89
C GLU A 51 23.42 -16.28 -10.64
N MET A 52 24.11 -17.31 -10.16
CA MET A 52 24.90 -17.22 -8.93
C MET A 52 26.00 -16.16 -9.02
N GLU A 53 26.61 -16.01 -10.20
CA GLU A 53 27.63 -15.02 -10.49
C GLU A 53 27.09 -13.59 -10.45
N GLU A 54 25.84 -13.37 -10.90
CA GLU A 54 25.17 -12.06 -10.82
C GLU A 54 24.97 -11.65 -9.35
N PHE A 55 24.62 -12.59 -8.47
CA PHE A 55 24.46 -12.35 -7.04
C PHE A 55 25.78 -12.00 -6.34
N LEU A 56 26.84 -12.76 -6.62
CA LEU A 56 28.15 -12.57 -5.99
C LEU A 56 28.85 -11.28 -6.45
N ASN A 57 28.62 -10.85 -7.69
CA ASN A 57 29.30 -9.70 -8.28
C ASN A 57 28.54 -8.37 -8.13
N GLY A 58 27.28 -8.38 -7.68
CA GLY A 58 26.45 -7.18 -7.50
C GLY A 58 26.76 -6.33 -6.25
N SER A 59 27.80 -6.67 -5.49
CA SER A 59 28.17 -5.99 -4.23
C SER A 59 29.33 -4.98 -4.36
N ALA A 60 29.53 -4.40 -5.55
CA ALA A 60 30.58 -3.40 -5.83
C ALA A 60 30.07 -1.96 -5.78
#